data_AF-A0A183DC74-F1
#
_entry.id   AF-A0A183DC74-F1
#
_cell.length_a   1.000
_cell.length_b   1.000
_cell.length_c   1.000
_cell.angle_alpha   90.00
_cell.angle_beta   90.00
_cell.angle_gamma   90.00
#
_symmetry.space_group_name_H-M   'P 1'
#
loop_
_entity.id
_entity.type
_entity.pdbx_description
1 polymer ?
#
loop_
_entity_poly.entity_id
_entity_poly.type
_entity_poly.pdbx_seq_one_letter_code
_entity_poly.pdbx_strand_id
1 'polypeptide(L)'
;MKSSAILPVPVNNNNNPVLPMKSPRKRTARRRLFSPPNHRLFDEWITKEIDEIRAQQRLKWGFQFDSENPCAASSQSDYIFTAVPAESVSPFFLSNFLLSTRIQSSIRH
;
A
#
# COMPACT_ATOMS: atom_id res chain seq x y z
N MET A 1 56.64 -22.58 5.32
CA MET A 1 56.80 -21.14 5.62
C MET A 1 55.78 -20.39 4.77
N LYS A 2 54.71 -19.85 5.36
CA LYS A 2 53.67 -19.11 4.62
C LYS A 2 54.13 -17.65 4.51
N SER A 3 54.45 -17.21 3.29
CA SER A 3 54.78 -15.81 3.00
C SER A 3 53.49 -15.01 2.91
N SER A 4 53.24 -14.13 3.87
CA SER A 4 52.14 -13.17 3.79
C SER A 4 52.57 -12.00 2.91
N ALA A 5 52.02 -11.94 1.69
CA ALA A 5 52.20 -10.80 0.82
C ALA A 5 51.48 -9.58 1.41
N ILE A 6 52.24 -8.56 1.82
CA ILE A 6 51.71 -7.25 2.21
C ILE A 6 51.33 -6.52 0.92
N LEU A 7 50.04 -6.30 0.70
CA LEU A 7 49.56 -5.47 -0.41
C LEU A 7 49.85 -3.99 -0.10
N PRO A 8 50.40 -3.21 -1.05
CA PRO A 8 50.66 -1.78 -0.83
C PRO A 8 49.36 -1.02 -0.64
N VAL A 9 49.27 -0.23 0.44
CA VAL A 9 48.16 0.71 0.64
C VAL A 9 48.45 1.97 -0.18
N PRO A 10 47.50 2.47 -1.00
CA PRO A 10 47.69 3.71 -1.73
C PRO A 10 47.78 4.89 -0.76
N VAL A 11 48.83 5.70 -0.92
CA VAL A 11 49.15 6.86 -0.08
C VAL A 11 48.92 8.14 -0.89
N ASN A 12 48.32 9.17 -0.27
CA ASN A 12 48.16 10.50 -0.88
C ASN A 12 49.51 11.25 -0.93
N ASN A 13 49.64 12.29 -1.76
CA ASN A 13 50.80 13.20 -1.89
C ASN A 13 51.33 13.80 -0.57
N ASN A 14 50.54 13.75 0.52
CA ASN A 14 50.96 14.20 1.85
C ASN A 14 51.32 13.04 2.80
N ASN A 15 51.66 11.86 2.27
CA ASN A 15 52.01 10.64 3.01
C ASN A 15 50.94 10.10 3.99
N ASN A 16 49.72 10.63 3.91
CA ASN A 16 48.62 10.18 4.75
C ASN A 16 47.91 8.96 4.12
N PRO A 17 47.57 7.93 4.92
CA PRO A 17 46.80 6.80 4.43
C PRO A 17 45.43 7.29 3.96
N VAL A 18 45.09 7.01 2.70
CA VAL A 18 43.75 7.28 2.16
C VAL A 18 42.82 6.25 2.79
N LEU A 19 42.15 6.63 3.89
CA LEU A 19 41.07 5.82 4.42
C LEU A 19 40.01 5.68 3.32
N PRO A 20 39.58 4.46 2.95
CA PRO A 20 38.51 4.29 1.99
C PRO A 20 37.28 5.00 2.56
N MET A 21 36.86 6.08 1.89
CA MET A 21 35.56 6.71 2.13
C MET A 21 34.53 5.59 2.13
N LYS A 22 33.94 5.30 3.29
CA LYS A 22 32.90 4.27 3.42
C LYS A 22 31.81 4.63 2.42
N SER A 23 31.71 3.85 1.33
CA SER A 23 30.56 3.95 0.44
C SER A 23 29.30 3.77 1.29
N PRO A 24 28.21 4.55 1.03
CA PRO A 24 26.98 4.39 1.79
C PRO A 24 26.59 2.93 1.75
N ARG A 25 26.52 2.29 2.93
CA ARG A 25 26.20 0.86 3.05
C ARG A 25 24.87 0.65 2.34
N LYS A 26 24.89 0.05 1.15
CA LYS A 26 23.68 -0.31 0.42
C LYS A 26 22.88 -1.20 1.36
N ARG A 27 21.75 -0.70 1.87
CA ARG A 27 20.79 -1.50 2.62
C ARG A 27 20.42 -2.69 1.74
N THR A 28 20.85 -3.88 2.12
CA THR A 28 20.79 -5.12 1.32
C THR A 28 19.35 -5.48 0.89
N ALA A 29 18.35 -5.00 1.63
CA ALA A 29 16.95 -5.17 1.33
C ALA A 29 16.39 -4.26 0.22
N ARG A 30 17.04 -3.12 -0.09
CA ARG A 30 16.58 -2.19 -1.14
C ARG A 30 17.13 -2.63 -2.50
N ARG A 31 16.51 -3.65 -3.09
CA ARG A 31 16.82 -4.14 -4.44
C ARG A 31 15.55 -4.38 -5.23
N ARG A 32 15.60 -4.14 -6.54
CA ARG A 32 14.54 -4.59 -7.46
C ARG A 32 14.61 -6.11 -7.56
N LEU A 33 13.47 -6.78 -7.42
CA LEU A 33 13.38 -8.24 -7.58
C LEU A 33 13.29 -8.63 -9.06
N PHE A 34 12.64 -7.79 -9.86
CA PHE A 34 12.44 -7.95 -11.31
C PHE A 34 12.89 -6.70 -12.06
N SER A 35 12.86 -6.75 -13.39
CA SER A 35 13.11 -5.60 -14.26
C SER A 35 12.14 -4.44 -13.97
N PRO A 36 12.53 -3.19 -14.25
CA PRO A 36 11.61 -2.07 -14.15
C PRO A 36 10.36 -2.28 -15.01
N PRO A 37 9.15 -2.03 -14.47
CA PRO A 37 7.92 -2.18 -15.22
C PRO A 37 7.74 -1.07 -16.26
N ASN A 38 6.92 -1.31 -17.28
CA ASN A 38 6.39 -0.25 -18.12
C ASN A 38 5.21 0.40 -17.37
N HIS A 39 5.43 1.59 -16.83
CA HIS A 39 4.43 2.31 -16.03
C HIS A 39 3.11 2.53 -16.77
N ARG A 40 3.17 2.90 -18.05
CA ARG A 40 1.96 3.18 -18.82
C ARG A 40 1.07 1.95 -18.99
N LEU A 41 1.67 0.82 -19.37
CA LEU A 41 0.93 -0.44 -19.53
C LEU A 41 0.38 -0.95 -18.20
N PHE A 42 1.14 -0.75 -17.12
CA PHE A 42 0.71 -1.12 -15.78
C PHE A 42 -0.49 -0.29 -15.31
N ASP A 43 -0.45 1.03 -15.52
CA ASP A 43 -1.54 1.93 -15.15
C ASP A 43 -2.80 1.65 -15.98
N GLU A 44 -2.65 1.42 -17.29
CA GLU A 44 -3.74 1.00 -18.17
C GLU A 44 -4.39 -0.31 -17.68
N TRP A 45 -3.57 -1.31 -17.34
CA TRP A 45 -4.06 -2.60 -16.84
C TRP A 45 -4.76 -2.47 -15.48
N ILE A 46 -4.15 -1.76 -14.53
CA ILE A 46 -4.75 -1.54 -13.21
C ILE A 46 -6.07 -0.81 -13.31
N THR A 47 -6.14 0.24 -14.13
CA THR A 47 -7.35 1.04 -14.28
C THR A 47 -8.48 0.17 -14.81
N LYS A 48 -8.20 -0.61 -15.86
CA LYS A 48 -9.17 -1.55 -16.42
C LYS A 48 -9.68 -2.55 -15.39
N GLU A 49 -8.78 -3.16 -14.63
CA GLU A 49 -9.14 -4.17 -13.64
C GLU A 49 -10.01 -3.59 -12.52
N ILE A 50 -9.67 -2.38 -12.04
CA ILE A 50 -10.45 -1.67 -11.04
C ILE A 50 -11.85 -1.33 -11.58
N ASP A 51 -11.94 -0.86 -12.82
CA ASP A 51 -13.22 -0.51 -13.44
C ASP A 51 -14.12 -1.73 -13.64
N GLU A 52 -13.54 -2.89 -13.96
CA GLU A 52 -14.27 -4.15 -14.05
C GLU A 52 -14.85 -4.57 -12.68
N ILE A 53 -14.04 -4.49 -11.62
CA ILE A 53 -14.51 -4.77 -10.25
C ILE A 53 -15.66 -3.83 -9.87
N ARG A 54 -15.51 -2.53 -10.15
CA ARG A 54 -16.57 -1.54 -9.87
C ARG A 54 -17.85 -1.81 -10.66
N ALA A 55 -17.73 -2.22 -11.92
CA ALA A 55 -18.88 -2.59 -12.73
C ALA A 55 -19.60 -3.82 -12.16
N GLN A 56 -18.86 -4.86 -11.76
CA GLN A 56 -19.43 -6.06 -11.14
C GLN A 56 -20.12 -5.74 -9.81
N GLN A 57 -19.51 -4.91 -8.96
CA GLN A 57 -20.12 -4.49 -7.69
C GLN A 57 -21.40 -3.70 -7.92
N ARG A 58 -21.40 -2.77 -8.88
CA ARG A 58 -22.58 -1.98 -9.24
C ARG A 58 -23.73 -2.85 -9.73
N LEU A 59 -23.42 -3.85 -10.57
CA LEU A 59 -24.41 -4.79 -11.09
C LEU A 59 -24.99 -5.68 -9.99
N LYS A 60 -24.12 -6.23 -9.13
CA LYS A 60 -24.52 -7.14 -8.06
C LYS A 60 -25.40 -6.46 -7.00
N TRP A 61 -24.99 -5.27 -6.58
CA TRP A 61 -25.62 -4.59 -5.45
C TRP A 61 -26.65 -3.56 -5.89
N GLY A 62 -26.65 -3.11 -7.15
CA GLY A 62 -27.50 -1.99 -7.57
C GLY A 62 -27.11 -0.67 -6.91
N PHE A 63 -25.85 -0.52 -6.50
CA PHE A 63 -25.36 0.65 -5.76
C PHE A 63 -24.11 1.24 -6.43
N GLN A 64 -24.06 2.56 -6.51
CA GLN A 64 -22.90 3.31 -7.00
C GLN A 64 -22.04 3.74 -5.82
N PHE A 65 -20.94 3.03 -5.59
CA PHE A 65 -20.03 3.30 -4.47
C PHE A 65 -19.26 4.63 -4.63
N ASP A 66 -18.99 5.07 -5.86
CA ASP A 66 -18.24 6.31 -6.10
C ASP A 66 -19.04 7.57 -5.74
N SER A 67 -20.37 7.52 -5.93
CA SER A 67 -21.30 8.62 -5.64
C SER A 67 -22.11 8.39 -4.35
N GLU A 68 -21.92 7.25 -3.68
CA GLU A 68 -22.68 6.82 -2.50
C GLU A 68 -24.21 6.82 -2.70
N ASN A 69 -24.67 6.48 -3.91
CA ASN A 69 -26.08 6.51 -4.25
C ASN A 69 -26.59 5.18 -4.81
N PRO A 70 -27.85 4.79 -4.54
CA PRO A 70 -28.49 3.68 -5.24
C PRO A 70 -28.54 3.94 -6.74
N CYS A 71 -28.38 2.91 -7.56
CA CYS A 71 -28.51 3.02 -9.01
C CYS A 71 -29.97 3.33 -9.37
N ALA A 72 -30.25 4.54 -9.86
CA ALA A 72 -31.60 4.95 -10.29
C ALA A 72 -32.22 4.05 -11.39
N ALA A 73 -31.40 3.31 -12.14
CA ALA A 73 -31.81 2.51 -13.30
C ALA A 73 -31.67 0.99 -13.08
N SER A 74 -31.36 0.51 -11.88
CA SER A 74 -31.11 -0.92 -11.66
C SER A 74 -32.42 -1.70 -11.50
N SER A 75 -33.08 -2.00 -12.63
CA SER A 75 -34.16 -2.99 -12.69
C SER A 75 -33.68 -4.44 -12.46
N GLN A 76 -32.39 -4.63 -12.15
CA GLN A 76 -31.72 -5.93 -12.04
C GLN A 76 -31.26 -6.30 -10.62
N SER A 77 -31.31 -5.38 -9.65
CA SER A 77 -30.85 -5.66 -8.29
C SER A 77 -32.00 -6.01 -7.36
N ASP A 78 -31.84 -7.08 -6.58
CA ASP A 78 -32.82 -7.54 -5.57
C ASP A 78 -32.83 -6.67 -4.29
N TYR A 79 -31.94 -5.68 -4.19
CA TYR A 79 -31.76 -4.85 -3.01
C TYR A 79 -32.54 -3.53 -3.10
N ILE A 80 -33.22 -3.19 -2.01
CA ILE A 80 -33.87 -1.89 -1.81
C ILE A 80 -33.03 -1.10 -0.80
N PHE A 81 -32.60 0.09 -1.20
CA PHE A 81 -31.80 0.96 -0.36
C PHE A 81 -32.67 2.03 0.29
N THR A 82 -32.63 2.09 1.62
CA THR A 82 -33.28 3.12 2.42
C THR A 82 -32.24 3.83 3.27
N ALA A 83 -32.24 5.16 3.21
CA ALA A 83 -31.43 5.96 4.12
C ALA A 83 -32.06 5.89 5.52
N VAL A 84 -31.26 5.51 6.51
CA VAL A 84 -31.69 5.42 7.91
C VAL A 84 -30.79 6.30 8.79
N PRO A 85 -31.33 6.89 9.87
CA PRO A 85 -30.51 7.66 10.80
C PRO A 85 -29.42 6.79 11.45
N ALA A 86 -28.24 7.35 11.71
CA ALA A 86 -27.09 6.61 12.24
C ALA A 86 -27.35 5.99 13.62
N GLU A 87 -28.18 6.64 14.43
CA GLU A 87 -28.61 6.18 15.75
C GLU A 87 -29.53 4.95 15.71
N SER A 88 -30.12 4.64 14.54
CA SER A 88 -31.03 3.51 14.38
C SER A 88 -30.32 2.19 14.05
N VAL A 89 -29.05 2.26 13.65
CA VAL A 89 -28.24 1.10 13.31
C VAL A 89 -27.27 0.75 14.45
N SER A 90 -26.90 -0.53 14.54
CA SER A 90 -25.89 -0.96 15.51
C SER A 90 -24.60 -0.15 15.34
N PRO A 91 -23.94 0.27 16.45
CA PRO A 91 -22.68 1.00 16.38
C PRO A 91 -21.64 0.31 15.49
N PHE A 92 -21.67 -1.02 15.38
CA PHE A 92 -20.81 -1.80 14.49
C PHE A 92 -20.75 -1.27 13.04
N PHE A 93 -21.86 -0.76 12.50
CA PHE A 93 -21.92 -0.23 11.13
C PHE A 93 -21.42 1.21 11.00
N LEU A 94 -21.15 1.89 12.13
CA LEU A 94 -20.68 3.27 12.14
C LEU A 94 -19.16 3.30 12.12
N SER A 95 -18.59 4.21 11.32
CA SER A 95 -17.14 4.43 11.20
C SER A 95 -16.44 4.69 12.55
N ASN A 96 -17.15 5.29 13.51
CA ASN A 96 -16.62 5.62 14.82
C ASN A 96 -16.44 4.40 15.77
N PHE A 97 -16.99 3.23 15.43
CA PHE A 97 -16.89 2.05 16.29
C PHE A 97 -15.45 1.51 16.44
N LEU A 98 -14.65 1.56 15.38
CA LEU A 98 -13.25 1.13 15.42
C LEU A 98 -12.36 2.06 16.25
N LEU A 99 -12.72 3.35 16.33
CA LEU A 99 -12.04 4.33 17.17
C LEU A 99 -12.35 4.09 18.66
N SER A 100 -13.61 3.78 18.99
CA SER A 100 -14.04 3.51 20.37
C SER A 100 -13.44 2.22 20.95
N THR A 101 -13.39 1.14 20.15
CA THR A 101 -12.89 -0.18 20.61
C THR A 101 -11.38 -0.22 20.83
N ARG A 102 -10.57 0.55 20.07
CA ARG A 102 -9.11 0.64 20.30
C ARG A 102 -8.73 1.37 21.60
N ILE A 103 -9.57 2.29 22.07
CA ILE A 103 -9.29 3.03 23.30
C ILE A 103 -9.56 2.14 24.52
N GLN A 104 -10.55 1.24 24.44
CA GLN A 104 -10.88 0.34 25.56
C GLN A 104 -9.90 -0.83 25.73
N SER A 105 -9.26 -1.31 24.65
CA SER A 105 -8.26 -2.39 24.75
C SER A 105 -6.89 -1.94 25.28
N SER A 106 -6.64 -0.62 25.37
CA SER A 106 -5.40 -0.06 25.90
C SER A 106 -5.43 0.23 27.41
N ILE A 107 -6.58 0.11 28.08
CA ILE A 107 -6.76 0.45 29.52
C ILE A 107 -6.77 -0.81 30.42
N ARG A 108 -6.52 -2.00 29.87
CA ARG A 108 -6.37 -3.23 30.65
C ARG A 108 -4.93 -3.76 30.59
N HIS A 109 -3.99 -3.08 31.22
CA HIS A 109 -2.74 -3.65 31.73
C HIS A 109 -2.26 -2.85 32.94
#